data_AF-A0A973AS72-F1
#
_entry.id   AF-A0A973AS72-F1
#
_cell.length_a   1.000
_cell.length_b   1.000
_cell.length_c   1.000
_cell.angle_alpha   90.00
_cell.angle_beta   90.00
_cell.angle_gamma   90.00
#
_symmetry.space_group_name_H-M   'P 1'
#
loop_
_entity.id
_entity.type
_entity.pdbx_description
1 polymer ?
#
loop_
_entity_poly.entity_id
_entity_poly.type
_entity_poly.pdbx_seq_one_letter_code
_entity_poly.pdbx_strand_id
1 'polypeptide(L)' 'MTTTLVYGLAIAGKSVARELVARGQSVVLADDSTDQLEIETHELFAAELGSQFIS' A
#
# COMPACT_ATOMS: atom_id res chain seq x y z
N MET A 1 -4.28 16.74 8.49
CA MET A 1 -4.59 15.36 8.03
C MET A 1 -3.35 14.52 8.24
N THR A 2 -3.48 13.36 8.87
CA THR A 2 -2.36 12.44 9.09
C THR A 2 -2.40 11.38 8.00
N THR A 3 -1.26 11.15 7.35
CA THR A 3 -1.09 10.09 6.36
C THR A 3 -0.35 8.92 7.01
N THR A 4 -0.91 7.72 6.91
CA THR A 4 -0.34 6.50 7.49
C THR A 4 0.52 5.80 6.44
N LEU A 5 1.78 5.49 6.79
CA LEU A 5 2.62 4.60 5.99
C LEU A 5 2.33 3.15 6.37
N VAL A 6 2.03 2.31 5.39
CA VAL A 6 1.99 0.85 5.55
C VAL A 6 3.19 0.26 4.83
N TYR A 7 4.15 -0.23 5.62
CA TYR A 7 5.39 -0.83 5.13
C TYR A 7 5.32 -2.36 5.23
N GLY A 8 5.63 -3.04 4.12
CA GLY A 8 5.49 -4.48 3.95
C GLY A 8 4.12 -4.88 3.41
N LEU A 9 4.04 -5.32 2.16
CA LEU A 9 2.82 -5.52 1.37
C LEU A 9 2.53 -6.99 1.02
N ALA A 10 3.00 -7.88 1.88
CA ALA A 10 2.42 -9.21 2.00
C ALA A 10 0.95 -9.14 2.50
N ILE A 11 0.39 -10.28 2.93
CA ILE A 11 -1.03 -10.40 3.29
C ILE A 11 -1.44 -9.37 4.37
N ALA A 12 -0.67 -9.27 5.46
CA ALA A 12 -1.02 -8.41 6.58
C ALA A 12 -1.06 -6.92 6.22
N GLY A 13 -0.05 -6.41 5.52
CA GLY A 13 0.00 -5.01 5.10
C GLY A 13 -1.13 -4.65 4.15
N LYS A 14 -1.43 -5.52 3.17
CA LYS A 14 -2.56 -5.32 2.25
C LYS A 14 -3.90 -5.27 2.98
N SER A 15 -4.12 -6.14 3.97
CA SER A 15 -5.33 -6.11 4.81
C SER A 15 -5.44 -4.83 5.64
N VAL A 16 -4.34 -4.38 6.26
CA VAL A 16 -4.31 -3.14 7.05
C VAL A 16 -4.58 -1.93 6.16
N ALA A 17 -3.93 -1.82 5.00
CA ALA A 17 -4.14 -0.73 4.06
C ALA A 17 -5.61 -0.61 3.62
N ARG A 18 -6.25 -1.74 3.26
CA ARG A 18 -7.68 -1.78 2.91
C ARG A 18 -8.56 -1.23 4.03
N GLU A 19 -8.33 -1.67 5.27
CA GLU A 19 -9.12 -1.23 6.41
C GLU A 19 -8.93 0.25 6.74
N LEU A 20 -7.69 0.76 6.67
CA LEU A 20 -7.41 2.17 6.91
C LEU A 20 -8.10 3.07 5.86
N VAL A 21 -8.03 2.69 4.57
CA VAL A 21 -8.72 3.39 3.49
C VAL A 21 -10.24 3.33 3.66
N ALA A 22 -10.80 2.17 4.05
CA ALA A 22 -12.23 2.03 4.32
C ALA A 22 -12.73 2.95 5.46
N ARG A 23 -11.85 3.32 6.40
CA ARG A 23 -12.12 4.29 7.46
C ARG A 23 -11.90 5.75 7.04
N GLY A 24 -11.63 6.00 5.76
CA GLY A 24 -11.37 7.33 5.22
C GLY A 24 -9.98 7.88 5.54
N GLN A 25 -9.03 7.04 5.93
CA GLN A 25 -7.65 7.48 6.17
C GLN A 25 -6.84 7.54 4.88
N SER A 26 -5.97 8.53 4.77
CA SER A 26 -4.95 8.57 3.72
C SER A 26 -3.82 7.60 4.05
N VAL A 27 -3.51 6.70 3.11
CA VAL A 27 -2.45 5.72 3.26
C VAL A 27 -1.40 5.94 2.16
N VAL A 28 -0.14 5.66 2.47
CA VAL A 28 0.96 5.45 1.52
C VAL A 28 1.49 4.04 1.72
N LEU A 29 1.74 3.33 0.62
CA LEU A 29 2.20 1.94 0.64
C LEU A 29 3.70 1.90 0.32
N ALA A 30 4.44 1.03 1.00
CA ALA A 30 5.86 0.83 0.76
C ALA A 30 6.26 -0.63 1.01
N ASP A 31 7.27 -1.10 0.29
CA ASP A 31 7.84 -2.44 0.41
C ASP A 31 9.29 -2.41 -0.11
N ASP A 32 10.17 -3.25 0.44
CA ASP A 32 11.58 -3.35 0.05
C ASP A 32 11.85 -4.42 -1.02
N SER A 33 10.80 -4.96 -1.64
CA SER A 33 10.96 -5.88 -2.76
C SER A 33 11.78 -5.27 -3.89
N THR A 34 12.78 -6.01 -4.32
CA THR A 34 13.58 -5.71 -5.52
C THR A 34 13.08 -6.46 -6.75
N ASP A 35 12.02 -7.25 -6.62
CA ASP A 35 11.43 -8.01 -7.72
C ASP A 35 10.46 -7.11 -8.49
N GLN A 36 10.71 -6.98 -9.81
CA GLN A 36 9.93 -6.10 -10.68
C GLN A 36 8.44 -6.47 -10.72
N LEU A 37 8.10 -7.76 -10.67
CA LEU A 37 6.71 -8.21 -10.71
C LEU A 37 5.99 -7.89 -9.39
N GLU A 38 6.68 -7.99 -8.26
CA GLU A 38 6.12 -7.58 -6.97
C GLU A 38 5.91 -6.07 -6.90
N ILE A 39 6.86 -5.27 -7.41
CA ILE A 39 6.73 -3.81 -7.52
C ILE A 39 5.48 -3.44 -8.34
N GLU A 40 5.32 -4.00 -9.54
CA GLU A 40 4.14 -3.75 -10.39
C GLU A 40 2.83 -4.17 -9.70
N THR A 41 2.88 -5.29 -8.96
CA THR A 41 1.73 -5.74 -8.16
C THR A 41 1.38 -4.74 -7.05
N HIS A 42 2.37 -4.13 -6.41
CA HIS A 42 2.16 -3.12 -5.37
C HIS A 42 1.65 -1.80 -5.93
N GLU A 43 2.12 -1.38 -7.11
CA GLU A 43 1.60 -0.21 -7.82
C GLU A 43 0.12 -0.38 -8.20
N LEU A 44 -0.26 -1.54 -8.75
CA LEU A 44 -1.65 -1.87 -9.06
C LEU A 44 -2.53 -1.85 -7.80
N PHE A 45 -2.05 -2.44 -6.72
CA PHE A 45 -2.76 -2.44 -5.44
C PHE A 45 -2.92 -1.01 -4.87
N ALA A 46 -1.91 -0.15 -5.00
CA ALA A 46 -2.01 1.25 -4.60
C ALA A 46 -3.09 1.99 -5.43
N ALA A 47 -3.11 1.76 -6.74
CA ALA A 47 -4.11 2.34 -7.63
C ALA A 47 -5.54 1.90 -7.27
N GLU A 48 -5.76 0.62 -6.94
CA GLU A 48 -7.05 0.10 -6.44
C GLU A 48 -7.55 0.85 -5.20
N LEU A 49 -6.62 1.28 -4.33
CA LEU A 49 -6.93 1.99 -3.09
C LEU A 49 -7.02 3.51 -3.24
N GLY A 50 -6.73 4.06 -4.43
CA GLY A 50 -6.54 5.50 -4.61
C GLY A 50 -5.37 6.04 -3.77
N SER A 51 -4.36 5.19 -3.54
CA SER A 51 -3.15 5.48 -2.78
C SER A 51 -1.93 5.54 -3.72
N GLN A 52 -0.75 5.76 -3.16
CA GLN A 52 0.52 5.74 -3.86
C GLN A 52 1.43 4.65 -3.27
N PHE A 53 2.18 3.97 -4.13
CA PHE A 53 3.27 3.08 -3.75
C PHE A 53 4.60 3.82 -3.88
N ILE A 54 5.47 3.65 -2.89
CA ILE A 54 6.86 4.12 -2.92
C ILE A 54 7.79 2.92 -2.68
N SER A 55 8.66 2.68 -3.65
CA SER A 55 9.77 1.71 -3.57
C SER A 55 10.94 2.28 -2.77
#